data_AF-A0A132A028-F1
#
_entry.id   AF-A0A132A028-F1
#
_cell.length_a   1.000
_cell.length_b   1.000
_cell.length_c   1.000
_cell.angle_alpha   90.00
_cell.angle_beta   90.00
_cell.angle_gamma   90.00
#
_symmetry.space_group_name_H-M   'P 1'
#
loop_
_entity.id
_entity.type
_entity.pdbx_description
1 polymer ?
#
loop_
_entity_poly.entity_id
_entity_poly.type
_entity_poly.pdbx_seq_one_letter_code
_entity_poly.pdbx_strand_id
1 'polypeptide(L)' 'MYFNWHQWIVPIGISAFWFVIGFVVPIFVPKGPNKGWATTYIAQMNPLFGPQIKNSTLILMKAWGF' A
#
# COMPACT_ATOMS: atom_id res chain seq x y z
N MET A 1 -17.28 -17.87 32.16
CA MET A 1 -17.33 -17.26 30.82
C MET A 1 -17.27 -18.40 29.80
N TYR A 2 -18.37 -18.71 29.11
CA TYR A 2 -18.36 -19.71 28.04
C TYR A 2 -17.94 -19.04 26.73
N PHE A 3 -16.93 -19.59 26.08
CA PHE A 3 -16.46 -19.11 24.79
C PHE A 3 -17.46 -19.53 23.69
N ASN A 4 -18.06 -18.56 23.01
CA ASN A 4 -19.05 -18.78 21.95
C ASN A 4 -18.40 -18.80 20.57
N TRP A 5 -17.95 -19.97 20.12
CA TRP A 5 -17.27 -20.17 18.82
C TRP A 5 -18.08 -19.71 17.60
N HIS A 6 -19.41 -19.76 17.68
CA HIS A 6 -20.30 -19.32 16.61
C HIS A 6 -20.15 -17.84 16.24
N GLN A 7 -19.70 -17.00 17.17
CA GLN A 7 -19.50 -15.57 16.95
C GLN A 7 -18.32 -15.27 16.00
N TRP A 8 -17.39 -16.22 15.85
CA TRP A 8 -16.18 -16.05 15.02
C TRP A 8 -16.37 -16.50 13.57
N ILE A 9 -17.44 -17.23 13.26
CA ILE A 9 -17.72 -17.75 11.92
C ILE A 9 -17.85 -16.60 10.90
N VAL A 10 -18.55 -15.53 11.28
CA VAL A 10 -18.79 -14.39 10.40
C VAL A 10 -17.51 -13.57 10.12
N PRO A 11 -16.72 -13.16 11.13
CA PRO A 11 -15.44 -12.49 10.91
C PRO A 11 -14.44 -13.31 10.08
N ILE A 12 -14.39 -14.63 10.31
CA ILE A 12 -13.51 -15.53 9.56
C ILE A 12 -13.95 -15.61 8.10
N GLY A 13 -15.26 -15.71 7.84
CA GLY A 13 -15.81 -15.72 6.47
C GLY A 13 -15.49 -14.44 5.69
N ILE A 14 -15.68 -13.27 6.32
CA ILE A 14 -15.36 -11.97 5.71
C ILE A 14 -13.86 -11.82 5.44
N SER A 15 -13.02 -12.28 6.38
CA SER A 15 -11.56 -12.23 6.23
C SER A 15 -11.08 -13.14 5.10
N ALA A 16 -11.64 -14.35 5.00
CA ALA A 16 -11.33 -15.28 3.93
C ALA A 16 -11.78 -14.73 2.56
N PHE A 17 -12.96 -14.11 2.48
CA PHE A 17 -13.46 -13.48 1.26
C PHE A 17 -12.52 -12.38 0.75
N TRP A 18 -12.12 -11.44 1.61
CA TRP A 18 -11.20 -10.36 1.22
C TRP A 18 -9.78 -10.87 0.95
N PHE A 19 -9.32 -11.91 1.64
CA PHE A 19 -8.04 -12.56 1.36
C PHE A 19 -8.01 -13.18 -0.04
N VAL A 20 -9.07 -13.90 -0.42
CA VAL A 20 -9.21 -14.47 -1.78
C VAL A 20 -9.23 -13.37 -2.82
N ILE A 21 -9.99 -12.30 -2.62
CA ILE A 21 -10.01 -11.14 -3.52
C ILE A 21 -8.61 -10.52 -3.65
N GLY A 22 -7.92 -10.31 -2.53
CA GLY A 22 -6.57 -9.73 -2.49
C GLY A 22 -5.52 -10.57 -3.23
N PHE A 23 -5.71 -11.88 -3.36
CA PHE A 23 -4.82 -12.77 -4.11
C PHE A 23 -5.23 -12.93 -5.58
N VAL A 24 -6.54 -13.07 -5.82
CA VAL A 24 -7.12 -13.34 -7.14
C VAL A 24 -7.07 -12.10 -8.02
N VAL A 25 -7.45 -10.93 -7.51
CA VAL A 25 -7.51 -9.70 -8.30
C VAL A 25 -6.15 -9.36 -8.93
N PRO A 26 -5.01 -9.36 -8.22
CA PRO A 26 -3.70 -9.08 -8.82
C PRO A 26 -3.26 -10.05 -9.93
N ILE A 27 -3.74 -11.31 -9.89
CA ILE A 27 -3.44 -12.31 -10.92
C ILE A 27 -4.17 -11.97 -12.23
N PHE A 28 -5.39 -11.44 -12.12
CA PHE A 28 -6.22 -11.07 -13.27
C PHE A 28 -5.98 -9.65 -13.76
N VAL A 29 -5.18 -8.83 -13.07
CA VAL A 29 -4.78 -7.51 -13.60
C VAL A 29 -3.93 -7.71 -14.86
N PRO A 30 -4.41 -7.31 -16.04
CA PRO A 30 -3.70 -7.50 -17.30
C PRO A 30 -2.34 -6.80 -17.25
N LYS A 31 -1.31 -7.50 -17.72
CA LYS A 31 0.05 -6.98 -17.83
C LYS A 31 0.12 -5.98 -18.99
N GLY A 32 -0.32 -4.75 -18.73
CA GLY A 32 -0.19 -3.63 -19.67
C GLY A 32 1.11 -2.82 -19.46
N PRO A 33 1.48 -1.95 -20.42
CA PRO A 33 2.67 -1.10 -20.35
C PRO A 33 2.73 -0.23 -19.07
N ASN A 34 1.57 0.10 -18.51
CA ASN A 34 1.43 1.03 -17.39
C ASN A 34 1.32 0.35 -16.02
N LYS A 35 1.38 -1.00 -15.94
CA LYS A 35 1.26 -1.74 -14.67
C LYS A 35 2.37 -1.37 -13.69
N GLY A 36 3.60 -1.18 -14.18
CA GLY A 36 4.73 -0.72 -13.38
C GLY A 36 4.54 0.70 -12.87
N TRP A 37 4.08 1.60 -13.75
CA TRP A 37 3.83 3.01 -13.44
C TRP A 37 2.75 3.21 -12.39
N ALA A 38 1.62 2.49 -12.48
CA ALA A 38 0.58 2.55 -11.46
C ALA A 38 1.09 2.04 -10.10
N THR A 39 1.91 0.98 -10.10
CA THR A 39 2.50 0.41 -8.88
C THR A 39 3.45 1.40 -8.20
N THR A 40 4.36 2.02 -8.96
CA THR A 40 5.31 3.00 -8.42
C THR A 40 4.62 4.29 -7.99
N TYR A 41 3.56 4.70 -8.69
CA TYR A 41 2.75 5.85 -8.32
C TYR A 41 2.00 5.62 -7.00
N ILE A 42 1.26 4.50 -6.88
CA ILE A 42 0.50 4.18 -5.66
C ILE A 42 1.44 4.02 -4.45
N ALA A 43 2.62 3.43 -4.64
CA ALA A 43 3.63 3.31 -3.58
C ALA A 43 4.08 4.67 -3.00
N GLN A 44 3.92 5.76 -3.76
CA GLN A 44 4.27 7.12 -3.33
C GLN A 44 3.09 7.90 -2.73
N MET A 45 1.84 7.43 -2.85
CA MET A 45 0.64 8.21 -2.48
C MET A 45 0.40 8.38 -0.97
N ASN A 46 1.16 7.69 -0.12
CA ASN A 46 1.16 7.91 1.34
C ASN A 46 2.50 7.49 1.96
N PRO A 47 3.57 8.28 1.79
CA PRO A 47 4.91 7.88 2.20
C PRO A 47 5.04 7.96 3.72
N LEU A 48 5.51 6.88 4.34
CA LEU A 48 5.73 6.83 5.79
C LEU A 48 7.02 7.54 6.23
N PHE A 49 7.99 7.68 5.32
CA PHE A 49 9.29 8.28 5.57
C PHE A 49 9.71 9.17 4.40
N GLY A 50 10.27 10.34 4.72
CA GLY A 50 10.80 11.28 3.74
C GLY A 50 12.30 11.06 3.46
N PRO A 51 12.81 11.61 2.34
CA PRO A 51 14.23 11.55 2.03
C PRO A 51 15.06 12.27 3.10
N GLN A 52 16.19 11.68 3.49
CA GLN A 52 17.12 12.27 4.44
C GLN A 52 18.18 13.07 3.67
N ILE A 53 18.20 14.40 3.85
CA ILE A 53 19.06 15.32 3.09
C ILE A 53 20.00 16.08 4.04
N LYS A 54 21.26 16.27 3.62
CA LYS A 54 22.26 17.05 4.36
C LYS A 54 21.97 18.55 4.29
N ASN A 55 22.32 19.30 5.34
CA ASN A 55 22.09 20.75 5.42
C ASN A 55 22.69 21.54 4.25
N SER A 56 23.87 21.16 3.75
CA SER A 56 24.48 21.80 2.57
C SER A 56 23.60 21.67 1.33
N THR A 57 22.93 20.52 1.16
CA THR A 57 22.03 20.26 0.04
C THR A 57 20.69 20.99 0.23
N LEU A 58 20.18 21.13 1.46
CA LEU A 58 18.97 21.93 1.74
C LEU A 58 19.15 23.41 1.38
N ILE A 59 20.32 23.98 1.71
CA ILE A 59 20.66 25.37 1.36
C ILE A 59 20.71 25.54 -0.16
N LEU A 60 21.27 24.56 -0.87
CA LEU A 60 21.26 24.54 -2.33
C LEU A 60 19.83 24.48 -2.85
N MET A 61 18.98 23.56 -2.38
CA MET A 61 17.58 23.46 -2.83
C MET A 61 16.83 24.78 -2.64
N LYS A 62 17.00 25.44 -1.48
CA LYS A 62 16.43 26.76 -1.20
C LYS A 62 16.92 27.84 -2.17
N ALA A 63 18.19 27.80 -2.58
CA ALA A 63 18.76 28.74 -3.54
C ALA A 63 18.17 28.57 -4.95
N TRP A 64 17.63 27.38 -5.27
CA TRP A 64 17.01 27.06 -6.55
C TRP A 64 15.49 27.23 -6.55
N GLY A 65 14.92 27.78 -5.47
CA GLY A 65 13.48 28.08 -5.36
C GLY A 65 12.60 26.89 -4.95
N PHE A 66 13.20 25.83 -4.40
CA PHE A 66 12.49 24.73 -3.75
C PHE A 66 12.26 25.00 -2.25
#